data_AF-A7RQG6-F1
#
_entry.id   AF-A7RQG6-F1
#
_cell.length_a   1.000
_cell.length_b   1.000
_cell.length_c   1.000
_cell.angle_alpha   90.00
_cell.angle_beta   90.00
_cell.angle_gamma   90.00
#
_symmetry.space_group_name_H-M   'P 1'
#
loop_
_entity.id
_entity.type
_entity.pdbx_description
1 polymer ?
#
loop_
_entity_poly.entity_id
_entity_poly.type
_entity_poly.pdbx_seq_one_letter_code
_entity_poly.pdbx_strand_id
1 'polypeptide(L)'
;YIQVDLLSRYTICAVATQGGALYRWVTQYKLSLSATWSTWNIYQENGVDKVFNGNSDTSTVVKNELTNTPSARYIKFLPTSWNDRPALRLEVYGTLQ
;
A
#
# COMPACT_ATOMS: atom_id res chain seq x y z
N TYR A 1 2.99 -2.54 10.41
CA TYR A 1 2.37 -2.70 9.08
C TYR A 1 0.90 -3.01 9.26
N ILE A 2 0.10 -2.84 8.22
CA ILE A 2 -1.24 -3.44 8.10
C ILE A 2 -1.23 -4.38 6.90
N GLN A 3 -1.97 -5.47 6.98
CA GLN A 3 -1.99 -6.51 5.97
C GLN A 3 -3.41 -6.80 5.51
N VAL A 4 -3.56 -7.03 4.22
CA VAL A 4 -4.80 -7.40 3.56
C VAL A 4 -4.60 -8.77 2.90
N ASP A 5 -5.51 -9.72 3.17
CA ASP A 5 -5.70 -10.93 2.36
C ASP A 5 -6.86 -10.67 1.41
N LEU A 6 -6.60 -10.65 0.10
CA LEU A 6 -7.61 -10.45 -0.94
C LEU A 6 -8.46 -11.70 -1.20
N LEU A 7 -8.21 -12.80 -0.47
CA LEU A 7 -8.84 -14.12 -0.56
C LEU A 7 -8.61 -14.86 -1.89
N SER A 8 -8.16 -14.17 -2.93
CA SER A 8 -7.80 -14.70 -4.25
C SER A 8 -6.60 -13.93 -4.81
N ARG A 9 -6.01 -14.41 -5.90
CA ARG A 9 -4.93 -13.69 -6.58
C ARG A 9 -5.51 -12.63 -7.50
N TYR A 10 -4.91 -11.46 -7.47
CA TYR A 10 -5.26 -10.32 -8.30
C TYR A 10 -4.00 -9.75 -8.97
N THR A 11 -4.18 -9.17 -10.15
CA THR A 11 -3.21 -8.26 -10.75
C THR A 11 -3.46 -6.87 -10.17
N ILE A 12 -2.56 -6.40 -9.31
CA ILE A 12 -2.73 -5.15 -8.57
C ILE A 12 -2.25 -3.98 -9.42
N CYS A 13 -3.13 -3.01 -9.72
CA CYS A 13 -2.77 -1.86 -10.54
C CYS A 13 -2.58 -0.57 -9.73
N ALA A 14 -3.24 -0.41 -8.58
CA ALA A 14 -3.08 0.77 -7.75
C ALA A 14 -3.40 0.49 -6.28
N VAL A 15 -2.99 1.42 -5.42
CA VAL A 15 -3.47 1.51 -4.03
C VAL A 15 -3.87 2.95 -3.74
N ALA A 16 -4.85 3.15 -2.86
CA ALA A 16 -5.14 4.48 -2.33
C ALA A 16 -5.05 4.48 -0.81
N THR A 17 -4.58 5.60 -0.26
CA THR A 17 -4.50 5.84 1.18
C THR A 17 -5.21 7.12 1.56
N GLN A 18 -5.79 7.14 2.75
CA GLN A 18 -6.37 8.32 3.38
C GLN A 18 -5.91 8.38 4.83
N GLY A 19 -5.77 9.59 5.39
CA GLY A 19 -5.45 9.77 6.80
C GLY A 19 -6.55 9.28 7.75
N GLY A 20 -6.27 9.32 9.05
CA GLY A 20 -7.20 8.98 10.13
C GLY A 20 -7.73 10.21 10.86
N ALA A 21 -8.41 9.97 11.99
CA ALA A 21 -8.89 11.03 12.87
C ALA A 21 -7.74 11.70 13.66
N LEU A 22 -8.04 12.84 14.31
CA LEU A 22 -7.14 13.52 15.24
C LEU A 22 -5.80 13.98 14.61
N TYR A 23 -5.84 14.50 13.38
CA TYR A 23 -4.65 15.00 12.67
C TYR A 23 -3.53 13.95 12.50
N ARG A 24 -3.91 12.68 12.27
CA ARG A 24 -2.97 11.57 12.09
C ARG A 24 -3.03 11.03 10.68
N TRP A 25 -1.87 10.85 10.07
CA TRP A 25 -1.77 10.25 8.74
C TRP A 25 -0.36 9.74 8.48
N VAL A 26 -0.24 8.81 7.54
CA VAL A 26 1.04 8.32 7.03
C VAL A 26 1.46 9.16 5.83
N THR A 27 2.68 9.69 5.88
CA THR A 27 3.24 10.54 4.82
C THR A 27 4.05 9.74 3.81
N GLN A 28 4.64 8.62 4.22
CA GLN A 28 5.39 7.72 3.34
C GLN A 28 5.18 6.26 3.75
N TYR A 29 5.15 5.37 2.76
CA TYR A 29 5.06 3.93 2.98
C TYR A 29 5.71 3.13 1.85
N LYS A 30 6.04 1.87 2.14
CA LYS A 30 6.38 0.84 1.15
C LYS A 30 5.28 -0.21 1.07
N LEU A 31 5.23 -0.96 -0.02
CA LEU A 31 4.39 -2.15 -0.14
C LEU A 31 5.24 -3.42 -0.07
N SER A 32 4.73 -4.45 0.59
CA SER A 32 5.25 -5.81 0.47
C SER A 32 4.14 -6.75 0.05
N LEU A 33 4.39 -7.57 -0.98
CA LEU A 33 3.37 -8.41 -1.60
C LEU A 33 3.76 -9.89 -1.53
N SER A 34 2.74 -10.75 -1.49
CA SER A 34 2.89 -12.21 -1.55
C SER A 34 1.74 -12.86 -2.30
N ALA A 35 2.05 -13.94 -3.03
CA ALA A 35 1.07 -14.80 -3.69
C ALA A 35 0.78 -16.11 -2.92
N THR A 36 1.57 -16.42 -1.89
CA THR A 36 1.58 -17.72 -1.19
C THR A 36 1.67 -17.60 0.33
N TRP A 37 1.65 -16.40 0.91
CA TRP A 37 1.86 -16.09 2.34
C TRP A 37 3.29 -16.30 2.87
N SER A 38 4.03 -17.28 2.34
CA SER A 38 5.37 -17.63 2.80
C SER A 38 6.46 -16.66 2.34
N THR A 39 6.43 -16.28 1.07
CA THR A 39 7.46 -15.42 0.46
C THR A 39 6.90 -14.02 0.23
N TRP A 40 7.57 -13.03 0.82
CA TRP A 40 7.20 -11.62 0.73
C TRP A 40 8.28 -10.85 -0.01
N ASN A 41 7.86 -10.06 -1.00
CA ASN A 41 8.77 -9.19 -1.76
C ASN A 41 8.39 -7.73 -1.51
N ILE A 42 9.38 -6.86 -1.32
CA ILE A 42 9.13 -5.42 -1.36
C ILE A 42 8.80 -5.03 -2.80
N TYR A 43 7.79 -4.18 -2.99
CA TYR A 43 7.48 -3.65 -4.32
C TYR A 43 8.61 -2.74 -4.80
N GLN A 44 9.06 -2.99 -6.03
CA GLN A 44 10.15 -2.26 -6.65
C GLN A 44 9.70 -1.69 -8.00
N GLU A 45 10.25 -0.53 -8.33
CA GLU A 45 10.20 0.06 -9.66
C GLU A 45 11.64 0.29 -10.13
N ASN A 46 11.97 -0.17 -11.34
CA ASN A 46 13.32 -0.10 -11.90
C ASN A 46 14.41 -0.72 -10.98
N GLY A 47 14.08 -1.82 -10.29
CA GLY A 47 15.01 -2.53 -9.40
C GLY A 47 15.27 -1.84 -8.05
N VAL A 48 14.54 -0.77 -7.73
CA VAL A 48 14.67 -0.03 -6.47
C VAL A 48 13.37 -0.11 -5.69
N ASP A 49 13.49 -0.34 -4.37
CA ASP A 49 12.36 -0.28 -3.44
C ASP A 49 11.56 1.01 -3.62
N LYS A 50 10.29 0.87 -3.98
CA LYS A 50 9.42 2.03 -4.15
C LYS A 50 8.98 2.56 -2.79
N VAL A 51 9.33 3.82 -2.53
CA VAL A 51 8.72 4.62 -1.46
C VAL A 51 7.58 5.42 -2.08
N PHE A 52 6.37 5.19 -1.58
CA PHE A 52 5.17 5.90 -1.99
C PHE A 52 4.98 7.14 -1.14
N ASN A 53 4.59 8.24 -1.78
CA ASN A 53 4.08 9.42 -1.08
C ASN A 53 2.62 9.12 -0.69
N GLY A 54 2.36 9.18 0.61
CA GLY A 54 1.03 9.02 1.20
C GLY A 54 0.31 10.35 1.34
N ASN A 55 -0.26 10.59 2.51
CA ASN A 55 -1.16 11.69 2.76
C ASN A 55 -0.44 12.92 3.35
N SER A 56 -1.00 14.10 3.13
CA SER A 56 -0.60 15.37 3.74
C SER A 56 -1.63 15.92 4.73
N ASP A 57 -2.77 15.25 4.88
CA ASP A 57 -3.86 15.61 5.76
C ASP A 57 -4.69 14.36 6.15
N THR A 58 -5.79 14.56 6.88
CA THR A 58 -6.65 13.49 7.40
C THR A 58 -7.68 12.95 6.40
N SER A 59 -7.97 13.67 5.31
CA SER A 59 -9.21 13.55 4.53
C SER A 59 -9.04 13.41 3.02
N THR A 60 -7.91 13.82 2.45
CA THR A 60 -7.64 13.68 1.02
C THR A 60 -7.22 12.24 0.72
N VAL A 61 -7.89 11.62 -0.25
CA VAL A 61 -7.49 10.30 -0.77
C VAL A 61 -6.34 10.50 -1.75
N VAL A 62 -5.23 9.81 -1.50
CA VAL A 62 -4.06 9.81 -2.39
C VAL A 62 -3.99 8.44 -3.04
N LYS A 63 -4.13 8.40 -4.37
CA LYS A 63 -4.04 7.19 -5.18
C LYS A 63 -2.66 7.11 -5.83
N ASN A 64 -2.01 5.96 -5.71
CA ASN A 64 -0.73 5.66 -6.33
C ASN A 64 -0.90 4.44 -7.25
N GLU A 65 -0.60 4.62 -8.54
CA GLU A 65 -0.54 3.53 -9.53
C GLU A 65 0.76 2.74 -9.37
N LEU A 66 0.71 1.44 -9.65
CA LEU A 66 1.86 0.52 -9.63
C LEU A 66 2.25 0.22 -11.07
N THR A 67 3.39 0.74 -11.53
CA THR A 67 3.85 0.57 -12.92
C THR A 67 4.04 -0.88 -13.34
N ASN A 68 4.51 -1.75 -12.44
CA ASN A 68 4.81 -3.16 -12.76
C ASN A 68 3.63 -4.12 -12.55
N THR A 69 2.47 -3.60 -12.12
CA THR A 69 1.21 -4.34 -11.90
C THR A 69 1.37 -5.78 -11.34
N PRO A 70 1.89 -5.97 -10.12
CA PRO A 70 2.27 -7.29 -9.63
C PRO A 70 1.07 -8.22 -9.37
N SER A 71 1.28 -9.53 -9.55
CA SER A 71 0.34 -10.56 -9.08
C SER A 71 0.49 -10.77 -7.56
N ALA A 72 -0.58 -10.62 -6.80
CA ALA A 72 -0.58 -10.82 -5.35
C ALA A 72 -1.93 -11.30 -4.82
N ARG A 73 -1.91 -12.03 -3.70
CA ARG A 73 -3.08 -12.29 -2.84
C ARG A 73 -2.99 -11.51 -1.54
N TYR A 74 -1.78 -11.34 -1.02
CA TYR A 74 -1.54 -10.67 0.24
C TYR A 74 -0.73 -9.40 0.02
N ILE A 75 -1.13 -8.33 0.69
CA ILE A 75 -0.49 -7.02 0.58
C ILE A 75 -0.26 -6.48 1.99
N LYS A 76 0.96 -6.04 2.28
CA LYS A 76 1.32 -5.29 3.48
C LYS A 76 1.61 -3.85 3.09
N PHE A 77 0.95 -2.92 3.78
CA PHE A 77 1.34 -1.52 3.80
C PHE A 77 2.32 -1.31 4.96
N LEU A 78 3.50 -0.80 4.64
CA LEU A 78 4.61 -0.58 5.56
C LEU A 78 4.81 0.93 5.74
N PRO A 79 4.15 1.59 6.72
CA PRO A 79 4.42 2.99 7.03
C PRO A 79 5.90 3.20 7.36
N THR A 80 6.53 4.19 6.75
CA THR A 80 7.93 4.58 7.00
C THR A 80 8.04 5.99 7.58
N SER A 81 7.04 6.84 7.40
CA SER A 81 6.94 8.18 7.99
C SER A 81 5.48 8.59 8.20
N TRP A 82 5.19 9.43 9.20
CA TRP A 82 3.84 9.85 9.58
C TRP A 82 3.81 11.20 10.32
N ASN A 83 2.64 11.83 10.34
CA ASN A 83 2.34 12.98 11.20
C ASN A 83 1.68 12.53 12.51
N ASP A 84 2.19 13.00 13.65
CA ASP A 84 1.82 12.61 15.03
C ASP A 84 1.93 11.09 15.28
N ARG A 85 1.01 10.29 14.73
CA ARG A 85 0.97 8.83 14.83
C ARG A 85 0.56 8.20 13.50
N PRO A 86 1.01 6.97 13.19
CA PRO A 86 0.60 6.29 11.97
C PRO A 86 -0.90 5.98 12.01
N ALA A 87 -1.64 6.52 11.05
CA ALA A 87 -3.04 6.21 10.82
C ALA A 87 -3.31 6.13 9.31
N LEU A 88 -4.08 5.12 8.90
CA LEU A 88 -4.34 4.80 7.50
C LEU A 88 -5.76 4.25 7.34
N ARG A 89 -6.43 4.70 6.29
CA ARG A 89 -7.51 3.99 5.58
C ARG A 89 -6.98 3.64 4.19
N LEU A 90 -7.40 2.51 3.65
CA LEU A 90 -6.76 1.90 2.49
C LEU A 90 -7.82 1.44 1.48
N GLU A 91 -7.44 1.45 0.21
CA GLU A 91 -8.13 0.74 -0.87
C GLU A 91 -7.08 0.09 -1.78
N VAL A 92 -7.40 -1.09 -2.33
CA VAL A 92 -6.54 -1.81 -3.29
C VAL A 92 -7.30 -1.98 -4.59
N TYR A 93 -6.69 -1.57 -5.71
CA TYR A 93 -7.27 -1.69 -7.04
C TYR A 93 -6.56 -2.78 -7.82
N GLY A 94 -7.33 -3.62 -8.49
CA GLY A 94 -6.79 -4.68 -9.34
C GLY A 94 -7.90 -5.46 -10.04
N THR A 95 -7.50 -6.40 -10.89
CA THR A 95 -8.40 -7.33 -11.57
C THR A 95 -8.16 -8.74 -11.08
N LEU A 96 -9.22 -9.51 -10.87
CA LEU A 96 -9.13 -10.92 -10.49
C LEU A 96 -8.38 -11.69 -11.58
N GLN A 97 -7.51 -12.62 -11.16
CA GLN A 97 -6.85 -13.58 -12.05
C GLN A 97 -7.64 -14.87 -12.20
#